data_AF-A0A8S2VDF2-F1
#
_entry.id   AF-A0A8S2VDF2-F1
#
_cell.length_a   1.000
_cell.length_b   1.000
_cell.length_c   1.000
_cell.angle_alpha   90.00
_cell.angle_beta   90.00
_cell.angle_gamma   90.00
#
_symmetry.space_group_name_H-M   'P 1'
#
loop_
_entity.id
_entity.type
_entity.pdbx_description
1 polymer ?
#
loop_
_entity_poly.entity_id
_entity_poly.type
_entity_poly.pdbx_seq_one_letter_code
_entity_poly.pdbx_strand_id
1 'polypeptide(L)'
;KVCAERAAWDFIDKEKPSFTIATICEPLVFGPRAGGFRSLNDINTSNASVRGLVTSGKDAPMLETRVPFEVDVRDVAHTHTAALERSTDTSERYLI
;
A
#
# COMPACT_ATOMS: atom_id res chain seq x y z
N LYS A 1 -5.19 -7.83 7.80
CA LYS A 1 -5.76 -6.54 7.33
C LYS A 1 -7.17 -6.34 7.88
N VAL A 2 -8.19 -7.07 7.41
CA VAL A 2 -9.62 -6.88 7.80
C VAL A 2 -9.87 -6.83 9.32
N CYS A 3 -9.42 -7.84 10.09
CA CYS A 3 -9.67 -7.85 11.54
C CYS A 3 -8.98 -6.72 12.29
N ALA A 4 -7.78 -6.32 11.86
CA ALA A 4 -7.02 -5.24 12.49
C ALA A 4 -7.64 -3.87 12.20
N GLU A 5 -8.04 -3.64 10.95
CA GLU A 5 -8.76 -2.42 10.55
C GLU A 5 -10.09 -2.32 11.32
N ARG A 6 -10.88 -3.40 11.37
CA ARG A 6 -12.12 -3.43 12.16
C ARG A 6 -11.88 -3.12 13.64
N ALA A 7 -10.83 -3.69 14.24
CA ALA A 7 -10.51 -3.41 15.64
C ALA A 7 -10.13 -1.93 15.87
N ALA A 8 -9.48 -1.27 14.91
CA ALA A 8 -9.18 0.15 14.98
C ALA A 8 -10.46 1.01 14.92
N TRP A 9 -11.39 0.69 14.03
CA TRP A 9 -12.69 1.36 13.95
C TRP A 9 -13.53 1.14 15.21
N ASP A 10 -13.60 -0.10 15.71
CA ASP A 10 -14.28 -0.44 16.96
C ASP A 10 -13.72 0.37 18.16
N PHE A 11 -12.41 0.65 18.17
CA PHE A 11 -11.77 1.46 19.21
C PHE A 11 -12.22 2.93 19.15
N ILE A 12 -12.29 3.53 17.97
CA ILE A 12 -12.77 4.92 17.80
C ILE A 12 -14.23 5.05 18.27
N ASP A 13 -15.07 4.09 17.90
CA ASP A 13 -16.50 4.10 18.26
C ASP A 13 -16.73 3.93 19.76
N LYS A 14 -15.96 3.05 20.41
CA LYS A 14 -16.12 2.72 21.84
C LYS A 14 -15.44 3.73 22.76
N GLU A 15 -14.18 4.04 22.49
CA GLU A 15 -13.35 4.83 23.39
C GLU A 15 -13.45 6.33 23.13
N LYS A 16 -13.92 6.74 21.94
CA LYS A 16 -14.11 8.15 21.53
C LYS A 16 -12.90 9.03 21.88
N PRO A 17 -11.69 8.65 21.44
CA PRO A 17 -10.49 9.42 21.75
C PRO A 17 -10.56 10.81 21.13
N SER A 18 -9.70 11.72 21.60
CA SER A 18 -9.60 13.09 21.07
C SER A 18 -8.93 13.19 19.70
N PHE A 19 -8.57 12.06 19.08
CA PHE A 19 -7.93 12.00 17.78
C PHE A 19 -8.83 11.26 16.78
N THR A 20 -8.66 11.57 15.50
CA THR A 20 -9.25 10.84 14.39
C THR A 20 -8.24 9.87 13.80
N ILE A 21 -8.73 8.88 13.05
CA ILE A 21 -7.87 7.97 12.28
C ILE A 21 -8.18 8.08 10.79
N ALA A 22 -7.17 7.77 9.98
CA ALA A 22 -7.36 7.49 8.57
C ALA A 22 -6.82 6.09 8.28
N THR A 23 -7.61 5.28 7.57
CA THR A 23 -7.12 4.01 7.03
C THR A 23 -6.92 4.14 5.53
N ILE A 24 -5.78 3.65 5.04
CA ILE A 24 -5.45 3.65 3.62
C ILE A 24 -5.44 2.20 3.18
N CYS A 25 -6.35 1.87 2.25
CA CYS A 25 -6.52 0.55 1.71
C CYS A 25 -5.92 0.51 0.31
N GLU A 26 -4.67 0.09 0.24
CA GLU A 26 -3.90 -0.04 -0.98
C GLU A 26 -3.97 -1.49 -1.55
N PRO A 27 -3.99 -1.65 -2.89
CA PRO A 27 -3.90 -2.93 -3.56
C PRO A 27 -2.42 -3.37 -3.65
N LEU A 28 -1.95 -3.91 -4.79
CA LEU A 28 -0.53 -4.16 -4.99
C LEU A 28 0.23 -2.83 -5.15
N VAL A 29 1.21 -2.60 -4.29
CA VAL A 29 2.04 -1.38 -4.36
C VAL A 29 3.28 -1.65 -5.17
N PHE A 30 3.48 -0.91 -6.26
CA PHE A 30 4.68 -0.92 -7.08
C PHE A 30 5.43 0.40 -7.03
N GLY A 31 6.66 0.40 -7.52
CA GLY A 31 7.41 1.63 -7.75
C GLY A 31 8.76 1.69 -7.05
N PRO A 32 9.47 2.83 -7.19
CA PRO A 32 10.84 2.97 -6.75
C PRO A 32 10.94 3.02 -5.21
N ARG A 33 11.92 2.34 -4.65
CA ARG A 33 12.28 2.50 -3.24
C ARG A 33 13.00 3.84 -3.06
N ALA A 34 12.62 4.63 -2.05
CA ALA A 34 13.18 5.97 -1.79
C ALA A 34 14.73 5.99 -1.65
N GLY A 35 15.33 4.94 -1.09
CA GLY A 35 16.79 4.78 -0.97
C GLY A 35 17.45 3.95 -2.07
N GLY A 36 16.74 3.66 -3.17
CA GLY A 36 17.17 2.69 -4.18
C GLY A 36 17.25 1.25 -3.64
N PHE A 37 17.81 0.35 -4.46
CA PHE A 37 18.09 -1.03 -4.07
C PHE A 37 19.61 -1.23 -3.99
N ARG A 38 20.11 -1.92 -2.95
CA ARG A 38 21.54 -2.26 -2.86
C ARG A 38 21.86 -3.48 -3.74
N SER A 39 20.88 -4.36 -3.92
CA SER A 39 20.91 -5.51 -4.81
C SER A 39 19.50 -5.83 -5.32
N LEU A 40 19.41 -6.56 -6.44
CA LEU A 40 18.14 -7.11 -6.93
C LEU A 40 17.50 -8.11 -5.95
N ASN A 41 18.28 -8.64 -4.99
CA ASN A 41 17.78 -9.50 -3.92
C ASN A 41 17.04 -8.72 -2.81
N ASP A 42 17.21 -7.40 -2.73
CA ASP A 42 16.57 -6.54 -1.72
C ASP A 42 15.21 -5.99 -2.18
N ILE A 43 14.70 -6.49 -3.30
CA ILE A 43 13.43 -6.05 -3.86
C ILE A 43 12.27 -6.57 -3.01
N ASN A 44 11.25 -5.74 -2.79
CA ASN A 44 10.07 -6.15 -2.04
C ASN A 44 9.22 -7.16 -2.85
N THR A 45 8.28 -7.83 -2.17
CA THR A 45 7.45 -8.88 -2.75
C THR A 45 6.70 -8.44 -4.01
N SER A 46 6.10 -7.25 -4.00
CA SER A 46 5.35 -6.75 -5.15
C SER A 46 6.28 -6.47 -6.33
N ASN A 47 7.33 -5.68 -6.14
CA ASN A 47 8.29 -5.35 -7.19
C ASN A 47 9.06 -6.59 -7.71
N ALA A 48 9.09 -7.71 -6.96
CA ALA A 48 9.63 -8.97 -7.46
C ALA A 48 8.90 -9.49 -8.70
N SER A 49 7.59 -9.23 -8.84
CA SER A 49 6.81 -9.58 -10.04
C SER A 49 7.29 -8.78 -11.26
N VAL A 50 7.53 -7.48 -11.08
CA VAL A 50 8.08 -6.61 -12.15
C VAL A 50 9.49 -7.05 -12.53
N ARG A 51 10.36 -7.35 -11.55
CA ARG A 51 11.69 -7.91 -11.81
C ARG A 51 11.60 -9.22 -12.59
N GLY A 52 10.70 -10.12 -12.17
CA GLY A 52 10.48 -11.39 -12.86
C GLY A 52 10.12 -11.18 -14.32
N LEU A 53 9.19 -10.25 -14.61
CA LEU A 53 8.78 -9.94 -15.97
C LEU A 53 9.95 -9.42 -16.83
N VAL A 54 10.72 -8.47 -16.29
CA VAL A 54 11.82 -7.80 -17.04
C VAL A 54 13.04 -8.72 -17.24
N THR A 55 13.28 -9.65 -16.31
CA THR A 55 14.43 -10.57 -16.36
C THR A 55 14.10 -11.90 -17.04
N SER A 56 12.82 -12.14 -17.34
CA SER A 56 12.39 -13.34 -18.04
C SER A 56 12.85 -13.34 -19.50
N GLY A 57 13.33 -14.48 -19.97
CA GLY A 57 13.66 -14.67 -21.39
C GLY A 57 12.40 -14.72 -22.25
N LYS A 58 12.56 -14.53 -23.57
CA LYS A 58 11.46 -14.51 -24.55
C LYS A 58 10.56 -15.75 -24.55
N ASP A 59 11.09 -16.89 -24.10
CA ASP A 59 10.39 -18.19 -24.08
C ASP A 59 9.88 -18.57 -22.68
N ALA A 60 9.98 -17.65 -21.70
CA ALA A 60 9.49 -17.90 -20.34
C ALA A 60 7.95 -17.94 -20.32
N PRO A 61 7.35 -18.80 -19.46
CA PRO A 61 5.91 -18.78 -19.27
C PRO A 61 5.47 -17.43 -18.71
N MET A 62 4.28 -16.97 -19.13
CA MET A 62 3.70 -15.74 -18.64
C MET A 62 3.46 -15.82 -17.13
N LEU A 63 3.87 -14.78 -16.40
CA LEU A 63 3.65 -14.70 -14.97
C LEU A 63 2.16 -14.58 -14.67
N GLU A 64 1.70 -15.31 -13.65
CA GLU A 64 0.30 -15.25 -13.21
C GLU A 64 -0.02 -13.86 -12.63
N THR A 65 -1.05 -13.21 -13.16
CA THR A 65 -1.58 -11.97 -12.59
C THR A 65 -2.62 -12.30 -11.52
N ARG A 66 -2.21 -12.27 -10.25
CA ARG A 66 -3.09 -12.64 -9.12
C ARG A 66 -4.13 -11.58 -8.78
N VAL A 67 -3.82 -10.29 -8.95
CA VAL A 67 -4.71 -9.15 -8.67
C VAL A 67 -4.47 -8.06 -9.72
N PRO A 68 -5.48 -7.58 -10.46
CA PRO A 68 -5.33 -6.59 -11.52
C PRO A 68 -5.46 -5.13 -11.02
N PHE A 69 -5.11 -4.88 -9.75
CA PHE A 69 -5.19 -3.55 -9.13
C PHE A 69 -3.83 -3.22 -8.54
N GLU A 70 -3.30 -2.06 -8.91
CA GLU A 70 -1.99 -1.59 -8.52
C GLU A 70 -1.99 -0.09 -8.24
N VAL A 71 -1.08 0.35 -7.38
CA VAL A 71 -0.88 1.76 -7.04
C VAL A 71 0.63 2.05 -6.90
N ASP A 72 1.04 3.26 -7.26
CA ASP A 72 2.43 3.68 -7.09
C ASP A 72 2.72 3.98 -5.61
N VAL A 73 3.86 3.52 -5.10
CA VAL A 73 4.30 3.74 -3.72
C VAL A 73 4.40 5.23 -3.35
N ARG A 74 4.66 6.11 -4.33
CA ARG A 74 4.71 7.56 -4.13
C ARG A 74 3.31 8.14 -3.90
N ASP A 75 2.31 7.61 -4.59
CA ASP A 75 0.92 8.00 -4.37
C ASP A 75 0.44 7.51 -3.01
N VAL A 76 0.78 6.27 -2.64
CA VAL A 76 0.52 5.75 -1.28
C VAL A 76 1.15 6.65 -0.22
N ALA A 77 2.43 7.01 -0.38
CA ALA A 77 3.12 7.90 0.57
C ALA A 77 2.46 9.28 0.65
N HIS A 78 2.11 9.86 -0.50
CA HIS A 78 1.41 11.14 -0.57
C HIS A 78 0.04 11.06 0.12
N THR A 79 -0.73 10.00 -0.07
CA THR A 79 -2.02 9.81 0.61
C THR A 79 -1.85 9.73 2.12
N HIS A 80 -0.81 9.05 2.62
CA HIS A 80 -0.53 9.02 4.07
C HIS A 80 -0.27 10.43 4.62
N THR A 81 0.58 11.21 3.96
CA THR A 81 0.88 12.60 4.36
C THR A 81 -0.36 13.47 4.27
N ALA A 82 -1.10 13.42 3.16
CA ALA A 82 -2.30 14.20 2.95
C ALA A 82 -3.41 13.86 3.96
N ALA A 83 -3.58 12.58 4.31
CA ALA A 83 -4.55 12.15 5.31
C ALA A 83 -4.18 12.66 6.72
N LEU A 84 -2.89 12.73 7.04
CA LEU A 84 -2.39 13.26 8.31
C LEU A 84 -2.51 14.79 8.40
N GLU A 85 -2.24 15.50 7.29
CA GLU A 85 -2.28 16.97 7.23
C GLU A 85 -3.71 17.52 7.13
N ARG A 86 -4.67 16.70 6.69
CA ARG A 86 -6.06 17.12 6.62
C ARG A 86 -6.61 17.27 8.03
N SER A 87 -6.87 18.51 8.44
CA SER A 87 -7.61 18.79 9.68
C SER A 87 -9.06 18.37 9.48
N THR A 88 -9.44 17.24 10.07
CA THR A 88 -10.79 16.67 9.97
C THR A 88 -11.22 16.12 11.32
N ASP A 89 -12.44 16.46 11.73
CA ASP A 89 -13.09 15.90 12.92
C ASP A 89 -13.70 14.51 12.67
N THR A 90 -13.62 14.01 11.43
CA THR A 90 -14.08 12.67 11.05
C THR A 90 -12.90 11.74 10.76
N SER A 91 -13.08 10.48 11.15
CA SER A 91 -12.19 9.39 10.74
C SER A 91 -12.63 8.87 9.36
N GLU A 92 -11.69 8.59 8.46
CA GLU A 92 -11.99 8.20 7.08
C GLU A 92 -11.25 6.95 6.61
N ARG A 93 -11.81 6.27 5.61
CA ARG A 93 -11.17 5.16 4.91
C ARG A 93 -10.97 5.51 3.43
N TYR A 94 -9.72 5.53 2.99
CA TYR A 94 -9.35 5.80 1.61
C TYR A 94 -9.06 4.50 0.86
N LEU A 95 -9.73 4.31 -0.27
CA LEU A 95 -9.31 3.35 -1.28
C LEU A 95 -8.46 4.12 -2.30
N ILE A 96 -7.24 3.65 -2.53
CA ILE A 96 -6.29 4.25 -3.46
C ILE A 96 -5.75 3.22 -4.44
#